data_AF-A0A351AUH6-F1
#
_entry.id   AF-A0A351AUH6-F1
#
_cell.length_a   1.000
_cell.length_b   1.000
_cell.length_c   1.000
_cell.angle_alpha   90.00
_cell.angle_beta   90.00
_cell.angle_gamma   90.00
#
_symmetry.space_group_name_H-M   'P 1'
#
loop_
_entity.id
_entity.type
_entity.pdbx_description
1 polymer ?
#
loop_
_entity_poly.entity_id
_entity_poly.type
_entity_poly.pdbx_seq_one_letter_code
_entity_poly.pdbx_strand_id
1 'polypeptide(L)'
;ISFYTFQAMSYVIDVYRNDTSVQKNPVYFGTYVALFPQLIAGPIVRYRDIADQLENRHENVAQFASGIKLFTVGLAKKVLLANQ
;
A
#
# COMPACT_ATOMS: atom_id res chain seq x y z
N ILE A 1 10.72 -10.48 -2.56
CA ILE A 1 11.00 -11.09 -1.23
C ILE A 1 11.55 -10.04 -0.26
N SER A 2 12.61 -9.28 -0.62
CA SER A 2 13.21 -8.27 0.27
C SER A 2 12.24 -7.19 0.77
N PHE A 3 11.30 -6.72 -0.06
CA PHE A 3 10.27 -5.77 0.37
C PHE A 3 9.34 -6.32 1.45
N TYR A 4 8.87 -7.57 1.31
CA TYR A 4 8.05 -8.23 2.32
C TYR A 4 8.75 -8.31 3.67
N THR A 5 10.04 -8.65 3.67
CA THR A 5 10.82 -8.76 4.90
C THR A 5 11.02 -7.40 5.56
N PHE A 6 11.30 -6.34 4.79
CA PHE A 6 11.42 -4.99 5.35
C PHE A 6 10.10 -4.47 5.93
N GLN A 7 8.99 -4.74 5.26
CA GLN A 7 7.66 -4.32 5.71
C GLN A 7 7.23 -5.07 6.98
N ALA A 8 7.49 -6.38 7.04
CA ALA A 8 7.21 -7.19 8.23
C ALA A 8 8.08 -6.77 9.44
N MET A 9 9.38 -6.52 9.21
CA MET A 9 10.26 -6.02 10.28
C MET A 9 9.84 -4.64 10.77
N SER A 10 9.48 -3.72 9.86
CA SER A 10 8.99 -2.39 10.25
C SER A 10 7.74 -2.50 11.12
N TYR A 11 6.78 -3.35 10.75
CA TYR A 11 5.56 -3.56 11.54
C TYR A 11 5.87 -4.09 12.95
N VAL A 12 6.76 -5.08 13.08
CA VAL A 12 7.16 -5.63 14.38
C VAL A 12 7.87 -4.57 15.24
N ILE A 13 8.72 -3.74 14.64
CA ILE A 13 9.42 -2.64 15.33
C ILE A 13 8.43 -1.56 15.79
N ASP A 14 7.47 -1.18 14.95
CA ASP A 14 6.45 -0.16 15.27
C ASP A 14 5.50 -0.64 16.39
N VAL A 15 5.15 -1.92 16.40
CA VAL A 15 4.39 -2.56 17.50
C VAL A 15 5.22 -2.60 18.78
N TYR A 16 6.50 -2.96 18.69
CA TYR A 16 7.40 -2.98 19.86
C TYR A 16 7.59 -1.59 20.48
N ARG A 17 7.58 -0.53 19.65
CA ARG A 17 7.66 0.87 20.10
C ARG A 17 6.35 1.45 20.63
N ASN A 18 5.25 0.69 20.64
CA ASN A 18 3.89 1.17 20.94
C ASN A 18 3.41 2.33 20.03
N ASP A 19 4.04 2.55 18.87
CA ASP A 19 3.62 3.59 17.93
C ASP A 19 2.34 3.19 17.15
N THR A 20 2.03 1.88 17.13
CA THR A 20 0.84 1.32 16.46
C THR A 20 0.22 0.21 17.30
N SER A 21 -1.11 0.22 17.45
CA SER A 21 -1.85 -0.82 18.17
C SER A 21 -1.76 -2.17 17.45
N VAL A 22 -1.54 -3.26 18.21
CA VAL A 22 -1.54 -4.63 17.67
C VAL A 22 -2.84 -4.91 16.95
N GLN A 23 -2.74 -5.25 15.67
CA GLN A 23 -3.91 -5.63 14.88
C GLN A 23 -4.32 -7.05 15.20
N LYS A 24 -5.53 -7.16 15.75
CA LYS A 24 -6.09 -8.42 16.24
C LYS A 24 -6.77 -9.22 15.13
N ASN A 25 -7.02 -8.61 13.97
CA ASN A 25 -7.68 -9.27 12.84
C ASN A 25 -6.64 -9.69 11.77
N PRO A 26 -6.44 -11.00 11.56
CA PRO A 26 -5.49 -11.50 10.56
C PRO A 26 -5.87 -11.12 9.13
N VAL A 27 -7.14 -10.80 8.85
CA VAL A 27 -7.60 -10.39 7.52
C VAL A 27 -7.04 -9.01 7.16
N TYR A 28 -7.13 -8.03 8.06
CA TYR A 28 -6.58 -6.68 7.81
C TYR A 28 -5.05 -6.71 7.67
N PHE A 29 -4.38 -7.53 8.48
CA PHE A 29 -2.95 -7.76 8.33
C PHE A 29 -2.60 -8.44 7.00
N GLY A 30 -3.37 -9.45 6.60
CA GLY A 30 -3.21 -10.13 5.32
C GLY A 30 -3.39 -9.19 4.13
N THR A 31 -4.40 -8.31 4.16
CA THR A 31 -4.62 -7.30 3.11
C THR A 31 -3.50 -6.27 3.04
N TYR A 32 -2.94 -5.86 4.19
CA TYR A 32 -1.77 -4.99 4.24
C TYR A 32 -0.53 -5.64 3.60
N VAL A 33 -0.24 -6.89 3.97
CA VAL A 33 0.93 -7.62 3.43
C VAL A 33 0.74 -7.98 1.95
N ALA A 34 -0.49 -8.23 1.50
CA ALA A 34 -0.81 -8.58 0.12
C ALA A 34 -1.04 -7.37 -0.80
N LEU A 35 -0.91 -6.13 -0.31
CA LEU A 35 -1.15 -4.92 -1.10
C LEU A 35 -0.04 -4.70 -2.15
N PHE A 36 -0.25 -5.27 -3.34
CA PHE A 36 0.69 -5.32 -4.46
C PHE A 36 1.33 -3.97 -4.89
N PRO A 37 0.64 -2.81 -4.87
CA PRO A 37 1.24 -1.52 -5.24
C PRO A 37 2.45 -1.13 -4.40
N GLN A 38 2.49 -1.53 -3.12
CA GLN A 38 3.59 -1.21 -2.20
C GLN A 38 4.76 -2.18 -2.34
N LEU A 39 4.50 -3.36 -2.89
CA LEU A 39 5.46 -4.46 -2.96
C LEU A 39 6.47 -4.34 -4.10
N ILE A 40 6.22 -3.47 -5.08
CA ILE A 40 7.02 -3.40 -6.31
C ILE A 40 7.89 -2.12 -6.36
N ALA A 41 7.36 -0.96 -5.96
CA ALA A 41 8.09 0.31 -6.01
C ALA A 41 7.35 1.49 -5.32
N GLY A 42 6.59 1.25 -4.25
CA GLY A 42 5.94 2.32 -3.50
C GLY A 42 6.83 2.89 -2.37
N PRO A 43 6.63 4.15 -1.92
CA PRO A 43 7.20 4.61 -0.66
C PRO A 43 6.84 3.63 0.47
N ILE A 44 7.71 3.45 1.46
CA ILE A 44 7.45 2.56 2.60
C ILE A 44 6.24 3.12 3.35
N VAL A 45 5.04 2.58 3.08
CA VAL A 45 3.81 3.02 3.71
C VAL A 45 3.71 2.34 5.07
N ARG A 46 3.53 3.14 6.12
CA ARG A 46 3.38 2.62 7.48
C ARG A 46 1.99 2.03 7.65
N TYR A 47 1.92 0.97 8.46
CA TYR A 47 0.67 0.28 8.74
C TYR A 47 -0.43 1.23 9.25
N ARG A 48 -0.08 2.18 10.13
CA ARG A 48 -1.03 3.14 10.72
C ARG A 48 -1.79 3.96 9.68
N ASP A 49 -1.11 4.38 8.61
CA ASP A 49 -1.70 5.22 7.57
C ASP A 49 -2.71 4.44 6.70
N ILE A 50 -2.57 3.11 6.64
CA ILE A 50 -3.48 2.22 5.89
C ILE A 50 -4.58 1.66 6.80
N ALA A 51 -4.29 1.44 8.08
CA ALA A 51 -5.27 0.94 9.05
C ALA A 51 -6.54 1.79 9.05
N ASP A 52 -6.38 3.11 9.13
CA ASP A 52 -7.51 4.05 9.10
C ASP A 52 -8.27 4.01 7.76
N GLN A 53 -7.57 3.80 6.64
CA GLN A 53 -8.17 3.70 5.30
C GLN A 53 -8.88 2.36 5.06
N LEU A 54 -8.39 1.28 5.67
CA LEU A 54 -9.01 -0.05 5.65
C LEU A 54 -10.26 -0.09 6.52
N GLU A 55 -10.21 0.54 7.69
CA GLU A 55 -11.32 0.59 8.64
C GLU A 55 -12.42 1.59 8.20
N ASN A 56 -12.03 2.73 7.64
CA ASN A 56 -12.94 3.78 7.14
C ASN A 56 -12.80 3.97 5.62
N ARG A 57 -13.08 2.90 4.85
CA ARG A 57 -12.99 2.95 3.39
C ARG A 57 -14.09 3.83 2.78
N HIS A 58 -13.69 4.94 2.15
CA HIS A 58 -14.57 5.80 1.36
C HIS A 58 -14.24 5.67 -0.13
N GLU A 59 -15.22 5.26 -0.92
CA GLU A 59 -15.09 5.16 -2.38
C GLU A 59 -15.78 6.36 -3.04
N ASN A 60 -15.05 7.10 -3.88
CA ASN A 60 -15.59 8.22 -4.64
C ASN A 60 -15.33 8.05 -6.14
N VAL A 61 -16.37 8.22 -6.96
CA VAL A 61 -16.29 8.16 -8.42
C VAL A 61 -15.26 9.16 -8.98
N ALA A 62 -15.13 10.34 -8.38
CA ALA A 62 -14.13 11.32 -8.79
C ALA A 62 -12.69 10.84 -8.54
N GLN A 63 -12.45 10.17 -7.41
CA GLN A 63 -11.14 9.57 -7.10
C GLN A 63 -10.84 8.40 -8.03
N PHE A 64 -11.85 7.59 -8.35
CA PHE A 64 -11.73 6.50 -9.31
C PHE A 64 -11.36 7.00 -10.71
N ALA A 65 -12.05 8.03 -11.22
CA ALA A 65 -11.75 8.64 -12.51
C ALA A 65 -10.32 9.22 -12.56
N SER A 66 -9.89 9.88 -11.49
CA SER A 66 -8.51 10.36 -11.35
C SER A 66 -7.49 9.22 -11.33
N GLY A 67 -7.81 8.12 -10.65
CA GLY A 67 -6.99 6.91 -10.60
C GLY A 67 -6.80 6.27 -11.98
N ILE A 68 -7.89 6.13 -12.75
CA ILE A 68 -7.83 5.64 -14.13
C ILE A 68 -6.94 6.54 -14.99
N LYS A 69 -7.14 7.86 -14.92
CA LYS A 69 -6.32 8.81 -15.69
C LYS A 69 -4.83 8.64 -15.37
N LEU A 70 -4.48 8.56 -14.08
CA LEU A 70 -3.09 8.38 -13.65
C LEU A 70 -2.52 7.03 -14.13
N PHE A 71 -3.32 5.97 -14.02
CA PHE A 71 -2.96 4.63 -14.51
C PHE A 71 -2.71 4.63 -16.02
N THR A 72 -3.61 5.20 -16.82
CA THR A 72 -3.47 5.27 -18.28
C THR A 72 -2.23 6.06 -18.69
N VAL A 73 -1.95 7.19 -18.04
CA VAL A 73 -0.73 7.99 -18.31
C VAL A 73 0.54 7.22 -17.91
N GLY A 74 0.54 6.58 -16.75
CA GLY A 74 1.67 5.76 -16.30
C GLY A 74 1.94 4.57 -17.23
N LEU A 75 0.87 3.89 -17.66
CA LEU A 75 0.93 2.80 -18.61
C LEU A 75 1.47 3.26 -19.98
N ALA A 76 0.95 4.37 -20.49
CA ALA A 76 1.43 4.96 -21.75
C ALA A 76 2.92 5.30 -21.67
N LYS A 77 3.38 5.94 -20.58
CA LYS A 77 4.81 6.21 -20.38
C LYS A 77 5.65 4.93 -20.33
N LYS A 78 5.18 3.90 -19.62
CA LYS A 78 5.90 2.62 -19.51
C LYS A 78 6.01 1.90 -20.86
N VAL A 79 4.92 1.85 -21.62
CA VAL A 79 4.87 1.12 -22.89
C VAL A 79 5.57 1.88 -24.02
N LEU A 80 5.40 3.20 -24.08
CA LEU A 80 5.87 4.00 -25.23
C LEU A 80 7.29 4.54 -25.05
N LEU A 81 7.69 4.92 -23.83
CA LEU A 81 8.97 5.60 -23.59
C LEU A 81 10.01 4.71 -22.94
N ALA A 82 9.61 3.73 -22.12
CA ALA A 82 10.55 2.89 -21.38
C ALA A 82 10.90 1.57 -22.09
N ASN A 83 10.27 1.28 -23.23
CA ASN A 83 10.59 0.16 -24.12
C ASN A 83 11.27 0.59 -25.42
N GLN A 84 11.47 1.91 -25.62
CA GLN A 84 12.53 2.43 -26.49
C GLN A 84 13.81 2.55 -25.67
#